data_AF-A0AAV9ALF9-F1
#
_entry.id   AF-A0AAV9ALF9-F1
#
_cell.length_a   1.000
_cell.length_b   1.000
_cell.length_c   1.000
_cell.angle_alpha   90.00
_cell.angle_beta   90.00
_cell.angle_gamma   90.00
#
_symmetry.space_group_name_H-M   'P 1'
#
loop_
_entity.id
_entity.type
_entity.pdbx_description
1 polymer ?
#
loop_
_entity_poly.entity_id
_entity_poly.type
_entity_poly.pdbx_seq_one_letter_code
_entity_poly.pdbx_strand_id
1 'polypeptide(L)'
;MLSLIGENCEAASSNVLFSGNSLNAGQALNYGSYKFIMQSDYNLVLYDGGRAIWASNTNGKGSACSLRTQYDANLVISNTGERPV
;
A
#
# COMPACT_ATOMS: atom_id res chain seq x y z
N MET A 1 9.42 27.25 5.77
CA MET A 1 9.72 25.81 5.70
C MET A 1 9.74 25.46 4.22
N LEU A 2 10.91 25.09 3.69
CA LEU A 2 11.15 24.98 2.25
C LEU A 2 10.43 23.73 1.69
N SER A 3 9.60 23.91 0.67
CA SER A 3 9.02 22.80 -0.10
C SER A 3 9.95 22.49 -1.26
N LEU A 4 10.54 21.30 -1.29
CA LEU A 4 11.20 20.78 -2.49
C LEU A 4 10.15 20.05 -3.32
N ILE A 5 9.72 20.71 -4.40
CA ILE A 5 9.07 20.09 -5.56
C ILE A 5 10.17 19.68 -6.53
N GLY A 6 10.16 18.41 -6.94
CA GLY A 6 10.90 17.93 -8.10
C GLY A 6 12.11 17.07 -7.77
N GLU A 7 11.86 15.79 -7.50
CA GLU A 7 12.72 14.76 -8.06
C GLU A 7 11.83 13.83 -8.90
N ASN A 8 12.33 13.51 -10.08
CA ASN A 8 11.62 12.85 -11.15
C ASN A 8 10.93 11.57 -10.65
N CYS A 9 9.69 11.38 -11.09
CA CYS A 9 8.84 10.22 -10.82
C CYS A 9 9.40 8.96 -11.50
N GLU A 10 10.60 8.55 -11.11
CA GLU A 10 10.94 7.15 -11.12
C GLU A 10 10.38 6.63 -9.81
N ALA A 11 9.35 5.79 -9.90
CA ALA A 11 8.87 5.02 -8.77
C ALA A 11 10.05 4.19 -8.26
N ALA A 12 10.85 4.78 -7.39
CA ALA A 12 11.87 4.09 -6.64
C ALA A 12 11.15 2.89 -6.06
N SER A 13 11.66 1.70 -6.38
CA SER A 13 11.22 0.44 -5.81
C SER A 13 11.47 0.50 -4.31
N SER A 14 10.65 1.27 -3.59
CA SER A 14 10.71 1.36 -2.16
C SER A 14 10.11 0.06 -1.67
N ASN A 15 10.96 -0.76 -1.06
CA ASN A 15 10.56 -1.94 -0.32
C ASN A 15 10.11 -1.58 1.11
N VAL A 16 10.06 -0.29 1.45
CA VAL A 16 9.72 0.22 2.77
C VAL A 16 8.61 1.26 2.66
N LEU A 17 7.60 1.13 3.53
CA LEU A 17 6.55 2.13 3.71
C LEU A 17 6.74 2.82 5.06
N PHE A 18 7.36 4.00 5.06
CA PHE A 18 7.55 4.80 6.27
C PHE A 18 6.21 5.23 6.88
N SER A 19 6.16 5.37 8.21
CA SER A 19 4.98 5.87 8.92
C SER A 19 4.49 7.19 8.34
N GLY A 20 3.18 7.31 8.13
CA GLY A 20 2.55 8.46 7.49
C GLY A 20 2.42 8.36 5.96
N ASN A 21 3.13 7.43 5.31
CA ASN A 21 2.93 7.13 3.89
C ASN A 21 1.81 6.11 3.68
N SER A 22 1.34 6.00 2.43
CA SER A 22 0.21 5.14 2.08
C SER A 22 0.43 4.43 0.74
N LEU A 23 -0.13 3.22 0.59
CA LEU A 23 -0.35 2.60 -0.71
C LEU A 23 -1.83 2.76 -1.08
N ASN A 24 -2.07 3.56 -2.10
CA ASN A 24 -3.38 3.64 -2.74
C ASN A 24 -3.60 2.43 -3.64
N ALA A 25 -4.85 2.21 -4.03
CA ALA A 25 -5.19 1.20 -5.03
C ALA A 25 -4.30 1.30 -6.28
N GLY A 26 -3.72 0.16 -6.68
CA GLY A 26 -2.76 0.02 -7.78
C GLY A 26 -1.29 0.22 -7.38
N GLN A 27 -0.99 0.78 -6.20
CA GLN A 27 0.38 0.97 -5.74
C GLN A 27 0.93 -0.26 -5.03
N ALA A 28 2.24 -0.46 -5.16
CA ALA A 28 2.92 -1.63 -4.62
C ALA A 28 4.33 -1.29 -4.10
N LEU A 29 4.77 -2.05 -3.10
CA LEU A 29 6.17 -2.20 -2.73
C LEU A 29 6.71 -3.43 -3.46
N ASN A 30 7.89 -3.31 -4.05
CA ASN A 30 8.52 -4.41 -4.78
C ASN A 30 9.89 -4.71 -4.18
N TYR A 31 10.21 -6.00 -4.01
CA TYR A 31 11.51 -6.45 -3.54
C TYR A 31 11.86 -7.81 -4.16
N GLY A 32 12.74 -7.83 -5.16
CA GLY A 32 13.03 -9.05 -5.91
C GLY A 32 11.78 -9.62 -6.59
N SER A 33 11.46 -10.90 -6.35
CA SER A 33 10.23 -11.54 -6.83
C SER A 33 8.98 -11.18 -6.01
N TYR A 34 9.17 -10.52 -4.86
CA TYR A 34 8.08 -10.17 -3.96
C TYR A 34 7.41 -8.87 -4.38
N LYS A 35 6.08 -8.88 -4.35
CA LYS A 35 5.25 -7.71 -4.62
C LYS A 35 4.15 -7.61 -3.59
N PHE A 36 4.16 -6.54 -2.81
CA PHE A 36 3.12 -6.22 -1.84
C PHE A 36 2.27 -5.08 -2.38
N ILE A 37 1.04 -5.39 -2.82
CA ILE A 37 0.20 -4.49 -3.61
C ILE A 37 -1.16 -4.28 -2.96
N MET A 38 -1.57 -3.02 -2.87
CA MET A 38 -2.97 -2.65 -2.64
C MET A 38 -3.69 -2.72 -3.99
N GLN A 39 -4.48 -3.76 -4.23
CA GLN A 39 -5.13 -3.98 -5.52
C GLN A 39 -6.35 -3.05 -5.71
N SER A 40 -6.82 -2.92 -6.95
CA SER A 40 -7.96 -2.06 -7.30
C SER A 40 -9.31 -2.57 -6.78
N ASP A 41 -9.39 -3.84 -6.43
CA ASP A 41 -10.54 -4.46 -5.74
C ASP A 41 -10.50 -4.26 -4.21
N TYR A 42 -9.52 -3.50 -3.74
CA TYR A 42 -9.23 -3.20 -2.33
C TYR A 42 -8.78 -4.40 -1.50
N ASN A 43 -8.25 -5.44 -2.14
CA ASN A 43 -7.51 -6.49 -1.47
C ASN A 43 -6.02 -6.11 -1.34
N LEU A 44 -5.42 -6.34 -0.17
CA LEU A 44 -3.98 -6.21 0.00
C LEU A 44 -3.36 -7.59 -0.15
N VAL A 45 -2.45 -7.76 -1.10
CA VAL A 45 -1.90 -9.06 -1.47
C VAL A 45 -0.38 -9.03 -1.52
N LEU A 46 0.25 -10.07 -0.96
CA LEU A 46 1.66 -10.36 -1.14
C LEU A 46 1.82 -11.47 -2.16
N TYR A 47 2.56 -11.19 -3.22
CA TYR A 47 2.97 -12.14 -4.24
C TYR A 47 4.45 -12.52 -4.08
N ASP A 48 4.78 -13.75 -4.45
CA ASP A 48 6.14 -14.21 -4.74
C ASP A 48 6.16 -14.81 -6.15
N GLY A 49 6.92 -14.21 -7.06
CA GLY A 49 7.05 -14.70 -8.44
C GLY A 49 5.72 -14.77 -9.19
N GLY A 50 4.77 -13.89 -8.85
CA GLY A 50 3.42 -13.87 -9.43
C GLY A 50 2.41 -14.82 -8.77
N ARG A 51 2.82 -15.62 -7.78
CA ARG A 51 1.91 -16.44 -6.96
C ARG A 51 1.52 -15.69 -5.69
N ALA A 52 0.22 -15.57 -5.43
CA ALA A 52 -0.25 -15.00 -4.16
C ALA A 52 0.11 -15.96 -3.01
N ILE A 53 0.84 -15.44 -2.02
CA ILE A 53 1.27 -16.20 -0.83
C ILE A 53 0.57 -15.73 0.45
N TRP A 54 0.02 -14.51 0.46
CA TRP A 54 -0.82 -13.99 1.53
C TRP A 54 -1.81 -12.93 1.00
N ALA A 55 -2.99 -12.82 1.63
CA ALA A 55 -3.97 -11.79 1.32
C ALA A 55 -4.74 -11.34 2.57
N SER A 56 -5.16 -10.07 2.61
CA SER A 56 -6.02 -9.52 3.67
C SER A 56 -7.47 -9.99 3.58
N ASN A 57 -7.91 -10.47 2.41
CA ASN A 57 -9.30 -10.84 2.12
C ASN A 57 -10.26 -9.67 2.40
N THR A 58 -9.87 -8.48 1.94
CA THR A 58 -10.66 -7.24 2.03
C THR A 58 -11.30 -6.84 0.70
N ASN A 59 -11.21 -7.71 -0.31
CA ASN A 59 -11.84 -7.50 -1.61
C ASN A 59 -13.32 -7.16 -1.45
N GLY A 60 -13.74 -6.03 -2.02
CA GLY A 60 -15.14 -5.58 -2.00
C GLY A 60 -15.69 -5.15 -0.62
N LYS A 61 -14.85 -5.04 0.42
CA LYS A 61 -15.29 -4.58 1.76
C LYS A 61 -15.38 -3.06 1.91
N GLY A 62 -15.09 -2.30 0.85
CA GLY A 62 -15.15 -0.84 0.85
C GLY A 62 -14.92 -0.24 -0.53
N SER A 63 -14.94 1.09 -0.58
CA SER A 63 -14.60 1.90 -1.74
C SER A 63 -13.39 2.78 -1.40
N ALA A 64 -12.52 3.06 -2.37
CA ALA A 64 -11.37 3.97 -2.18
C ALA A 64 -10.48 3.64 -0.95
N CYS A 65 -10.18 2.35 -0.73
CA CYS A 65 -9.31 1.94 0.37
C CYS A 65 -7.83 2.21 0.09
N SER A 66 -7.07 2.54 1.14
CA SER A 66 -5.62 2.68 1.13
C SER A 66 -5.00 1.92 2.30
N LEU A 67 -3.78 1.41 2.11
CA LEU A 67 -2.96 0.88 3.18
C LEU A 67 -2.15 2.00 3.81
N ARG A 68 -2.12 2.12 5.13
CA ARG A 68 -1.28 3.10 5.86
C ARG A 68 -0.52 2.44 7.01
N THR A 69 0.73 2.86 7.20
CA THR A 69 1.49 2.60 8.42
C THR A 69 1.27 3.75 9.39
N GLN A 70 0.74 3.44 10.57
CA GLN A 70 0.55 4.40 11.64
C GLN A 70 1.84 4.53 12.49
N TYR A 71 1.91 5.56 13.33
CA TYR A 71 3.07 5.81 14.20
C TYR A 71 3.19 4.82 15.38
N ASP A 72 2.14 4.05 15.65
CA ASP A 72 2.08 2.98 16.65
C ASP A 72 2.51 1.61 16.09
N ALA A 73 3.07 1.57 14.87
CA ALA A 73 3.46 0.37 14.13
C ALA A 73 2.30 -0.55 13.68
N ASN A 74 1.05 -0.07 13.74
CA ASN A 74 -0.07 -0.78 13.12
C ASN A 74 -0.14 -0.51 11.61
N LEU A 75 -0.40 -1.58 10.86
CA LEU A 75 -0.68 -1.54 9.42
C LEU A 75 -2.20 -1.65 9.21
N VAL A 76 -2.82 -0.58 8.70
CA VAL A 76 -4.28 -0.49 8.60
C VAL A 76 -4.71 -0.25 7.16
N ILE A 77 -5.73 -0.99 6.72
CA ILE A 77 -6.47 -0.70 5.50
C ILE A 77 -7.66 0.17 5.90
N SER A 78 -7.76 1.36 5.33
CA SER A 78 -8.84 2.31 5.62
C SER A 78 -9.48 2.86 4.37
N ASN A 79 -10.79 3.15 4.45
CA ASN A 79 -11.56 3.88 3.43
C ASN A 79 -11.28 5.40 3.55
N THR A 80 -11.67 6.22 2.57
CA THR A 80 -11.53 7.70 2.56
C THR A 80 -12.14 8.41 3.77
N GLY A 81 -12.94 7.73 4.59
CA GLY A 81 -13.43 8.23 5.89
C GLY A 81 -12.61 7.79 7.10
N GLU A 82 -11.38 7.29 6.91
CA GLU A 82 -10.43 6.82 7.94
C GLU A 82 -10.92 5.67 8.83
N ARG A 83 -12.06 5.08 8.47
CA ARG A 83 -12.57 3.88 9.16
C ARG A 83 -11.79 2.64 8.70
N PRO A 84 -11.29 1.82 9.64
CA PRO A 84 -10.77 0.49 9.34
C PRO A 84 -11.85 -0.35 8.64
N VAL A 85 -11.45 -1.18 7.67
CA VAL A 85 -12.29 -2.16 6.97
C VAL A 85 -11.97 -3.60 7.35
#